data_AF-A0A401ZZ37-F1
#
_entry.id   AF-A0A401ZZ37-F1
#
_cell.length_a   1.000
_cell.length_b   1.000
_cell.length_c   1.000
_cell.angle_alpha   90.00
_cell.angle_beta   90.00
_cell.angle_gamma   90.00
#
_symmetry.space_group_name_H-M   'P 1'
#
loop_
_entity.id
_entity.type
_entity.pdbx_description
1 polymer ?
#
loop_
_entity_poly.entity_id
_entity_poly.type
_entity_poly.pdbx_seq_one_letter_code
_entity_poly.pdbx_strand_id
1 'polypeptide(L)' 'MNVYNVALWRRFAVNELPVLVDDIEASSPLLAALFVMQFYNIRVVQHVAVSCSNGFIWRHGRLSMVEESKVSV' A
#
# COMPACT_ATOMS: atom_id res chain seq x y z
N MET A 1 -10.99 13.77 0.24
CA MET A 1 -10.43 12.45 0.61
C MET A 1 -10.84 11.49 -0.48
N ASN A 2 -9.93 10.65 -0.97
CA ASN A 2 -10.23 9.70 -2.05
C ASN A 2 -10.32 8.29 -1.48
N VAL A 3 -11.10 7.44 -2.16
CA VAL A 3 -11.24 6.02 -1.83
C VAL A 3 -10.37 5.20 -2.77
N TYR A 4 -9.64 4.23 -2.22
CA TYR A 4 -8.68 3.40 -2.93
C TYR A 4 -8.84 1.92 -2.62
N ASN A 5 -8.59 1.07 -3.63
CA ASN A 5 -8.43 -0.37 -3.42
C ASN A 5 -6.94 -0.72 -3.48
N VAL A 6 -6.44 -1.37 -2.45
CA VAL A 6 -5.01 -1.60 -2.21
C VAL A 6 -4.70 -3.10 -2.31
N ALA A 7 -3.67 -3.42 -3.08
CA ALA A 7 -3.08 -4.75 -3.16
C ALA A 7 -1.60 -4.68 -2.75
N LEU A 8 -1.21 -5.49 -1.75
CA LEU A 8 0.14 -5.54 -1.21
C LEU A 8 0.71 -6.96 -1.31
N TRP A 9 1.85 -7.14 -1.95
CA TRP A 9 2.50 -8.46 -2.03
C TRP A 9 3.56 -8.59 -0.94
N ARG A 10 3.29 -9.45 0.03
CA ARG A 10 4.26 -9.84 1.05
C ARG A 10 5.15 -10.95 0.50
N ARG A 11 6.46 -10.83 0.70
CA ARG A 11 7.39 -11.93 0.43
C ARG A 11 7.38 -12.90 1.60
N PHE A 12 6.96 -14.13 1.34
CA PHE A 12 7.17 -15.27 2.23
C PHE A 12 8.15 -16.19 1.54
N ALA A 13 9.21 -16.65 2.21
CA ALA A 13 10.24 -17.62 1.74
C ALA A 13 10.34 -17.89 0.21
N VAL A 14 9.33 -18.55 -0.38
CA VAL A 14 9.23 -18.92 -1.80
C VAL A 14 8.00 -18.36 -2.56
N ASN A 15 7.04 -17.73 -1.89
CA ASN A 15 5.77 -17.26 -2.45
C ASN A 15 5.50 -15.78 -2.18
N GLU A 16 4.73 -15.14 -3.07
CA GLU A 16 4.14 -13.84 -2.83
C GLU A 16 2.65 -14.00 -2.52
N LEU A 17 2.23 -13.53 -1.33
CA LEU A 17 0.83 -13.55 -0.93
C LEU A 17 0.28 -12.12 -0.98
N PRO A 18 -0.72 -11.86 -1.83
CA PRO A 18 -1.37 -10.55 -1.88
C PRO A 18 -2.28 -10.35 -0.66
N VAL A 19 -2.19 -9.18 -0.04
CA VAL A 19 -3.21 -8.63 0.87
C VAL A 19 -4.02 -7.65 0.07
N LEU A 20 -5.31 -7.92 -0.08
CA LEU A 20 -6.27 -7.07 -0.80
C LEU A 20 -7.18 -6.39 0.21
N VAL A 21 -7.32 -5.07 0.08
CA VAL A 21 -8.23 -4.29 0.91
C VAL A 21 -8.88 -3.22 0.07
N ASP A 22 -10.20 -3.18 0.11
CA ASP A 22 -11.01 -2.22 -0.63
C ASP A 22 -11.41 -1.05 0.27
N ASP A 23 -11.88 0.02 -0.36
CA ASP A 23 -12.51 1.16 0.30
C ASP A 23 -11.62 1.91 1.33
N ILE A 24 -10.33 2.04 1.04
CA ILE A 24 -9.39 2.77 1.90
C ILE A 24 -9.46 4.27 1.63
N GLU A 25 -9.90 5.04 2.63
CA GLU A 25 -9.88 6.50 2.58
C GLU A 25 -8.49 7.07 2.88
N ALA A 26 -7.91 7.80 1.92
CA ALA A 26 -6.63 8.49 2.11
C ALA A 26 -6.52 9.75 1.24
N SER A 27 -5.50 10.56 1.50
CA SER A 27 -5.17 11.73 0.66
C SER A 27 -4.32 11.37 -0.57
N SER A 28 -3.65 10.21 -0.57
CA SER A 28 -2.83 9.72 -1.69
C SER A 28 -2.81 8.18 -1.75
N PRO A 29 -2.53 7.56 -2.90
CA PRO A 29 -2.41 6.11 -3.01
C PRO A 29 -1.27 5.54 -2.14
N LEU A 30 -0.18 6.30 -1.94
CA LEU A 30 0.90 5.93 -1.04
C LEU A 30 0.41 5.83 0.41
N LEU A 31 -0.34 6.83 0.88
CA LEU A 31 -0.89 6.81 2.25
C LEU A 31 -1.91 5.71 2.42
N ALA A 32 -2.74 5.41 1.41
CA ALA A 32 -3.64 4.25 1.45
C ALA A 32 -2.85 2.95 1.65
N ALA A 33 -1.76 2.76 0.90
CA ALA A 33 -0.90 1.59 1.06
C ALA A 33 -0.25 1.51 2.44
N LEU A 34 0.27 2.63 2.96
CA LEU A 34 0.87 2.71 4.29
C LEU A 34 -0.14 2.44 5.42
N PHE A 35 -1.38 2.94 5.31
CA PHE A 35 -2.44 2.63 6.26
C PHE A 35 -2.76 1.13 6.30
N VAL A 36 -2.86 0.48 5.14
CA VAL A 36 -3.06 -0.98 5.09
C VAL A 36 -1.86 -1.71 5.70
N MET A 37 -0.64 -1.27 5.40
CA MET A 37 0.57 -1.83 6.00
C MET A 37 0.56 -1.69 7.53
N GLN A 38 0.20 -0.52 8.06
CA GLN A 38 0.09 -0.27 9.50
C GLN A 38 -0.99 -1.16 10.15
N PHE A 39 -2.19 -1.19 9.57
CA PHE A 39 -3.33 -1.96 10.09
C PHE A 39 -3.01 -3.46 10.22
N TYR A 40 -2.35 -4.03 9.21
CA TYR A 40 -1.96 -5.44 9.21
C TYR A 40 -0.56 -5.72 9.78
N ASN A 41 0.06 -4.73 10.45
CA ASN A 41 1.39 -4.79 11.04
C ASN A 41 2.47 -5.31 10.05
N ILE A 42 2.42 -4.81 8.82
CA ILE A 42 3.34 -5.10 7.72
C ILE A 42 4.47 -4.08 7.73
N ARG A 43 5.70 -4.55 7.89
CA ARG A 43 6.86 -3.66 7.81
C ARG A 43 7.37 -3.43 6.40
N VAL A 44 7.28 -4.45 5.55
CA VAL A 44 7.83 -4.45 4.19
C VAL A 44 6.94 -5.25 3.23
N VAL A 45 6.75 -4.73 2.03
CA VAL A 45 6.09 -5.39 0.89
C VAL A 45 7.00 -5.27 -0.35
N GLN A 46 6.93 -6.22 -1.28
CA GLN A 46 7.76 -6.19 -2.50
C GLN A 46 7.11 -5.40 -3.62
N HIS A 47 5.79 -5.48 -3.71
CA HIS A 47 5.01 -4.82 -4.73
C HIS A 47 3.76 -4.22 -4.10
N VAL A 48 3.35 -3.08 -4.64
CA VAL A 48 2.11 -2.40 -4.29
C VAL A 48 1.39 -2.02 -5.58
N ALA A 49 0.08 -2.26 -5.60
CA ALA A 49 -0.80 -1.70 -6.60
C ALA A 49 -2.00 -1.07 -5.88
N VAL A 50 -2.34 0.15 -6.27
CA VAL A 50 -3.47 0.89 -5.71
C VAL A 50 -4.35 1.38 -6.86
N SER A 51 -5.60 0.95 -6.88
CA SER A 51 -6.60 1.42 -7.83
C SER A 51 -7.18 2.74 -7.34
N CYS A 52 -7.12 3.76 -8.21
CA CYS A 52 -7.72 5.06 -7.99
C CYS A 52 -9.13 5.11 -8.60
N SER A 53 -9.98 6.01 -8.08
CA SER A 53 -11.36 6.20 -8.55
C SER A 53 -11.50 6.59 -10.03
N ASN A 54 -10.46 7.16 -10.64
CA ASN A 54 -10.42 7.48 -12.05
C ASN A 54 -9.96 6.31 -12.95
N GLY A 55 -9.85 5.10 -12.39
CA GLY A 55 -9.40 3.90 -13.10
C GLY A 55 -7.88 3.79 -13.26
N PHE A 56 -7.11 4.80 -12.84
CA PHE A 56 -5.65 4.71 -12.82
C PHE A 56 -5.18 3.70 -11.76
N ILE A 57 -4.13 2.94 -12.07
CA ILE A 57 -3.49 2.05 -11.11
C ILE A 57 -2.10 2.61 -10.78
N TRP A 58 -1.97 3.15 -9.58
CA TRP A 58 -0.67 3.51 -9.02
C TRP A 58 0.08 2.24 -8.63
N ARG A 59 1.35 2.13 -9.02
CA ARG A 59 2.19 0.98 -8.71
C ARG A 59 3.48 1.44 -8.06
N HIS A 60 3.94 0.66 -7.10
CA HIS A 60 5.22 0.89 -6.44
C HIS A 60 5.95 -0.44 -6.25
N GLY A 61 7.28 -0.38 -6.32
CA GLY A 61 8.13 -1.49 -5.94
C GLY A 61 8.16 -1.68 -4.43
N ARG A 62 9.29 -2.16 -3.92
CA ARG A 62 9.47 -2.42 -2.49
C ARG A 62 9.12 -1.19 -1.66
N LEU A 63 8.15 -1.33 -0.75
CA LEU A 63 7.70 -0.28 0.16
C LEU A 63 7.96 -0.73 1.60
N SER A 64 8.44 0.19 2.44
CA SER A 64 8.70 -0.07 3.86
C SER A 64 8.17 1.05 4.74
N MET A 65 7.56 0.72 5.88
CA MET A 65 6.96 1.68 6.83
C MET A 65 7.94 2.76 7.35
N VAL A 66 9.26 2.54 7.23
CA VAL A 66 10.29 3.52 7.62
C VAL A 66 10.24 4.80 6.77
N GLU A 67 9.58 4.76 5.60
CA GLU A 67 9.44 5.94 4.73
C GLU A 67 8.48 7.03 5.27
N GLU A 68 7.64 6.76 6.28
CA GLU A 68 6.84 7.80 6.93
C GLU A 68 7.69 8.89 7.59
N SER A 69 8.88 8.54 8.11
CA SER A 69 9.73 9.49 8.84
C SER A 69 10.41 10.54 7.96
N LYS A 70 10.28 10.46 6.63
CA LYS A 70 10.87 11.43 5.68
C LYS A 70 9.84 12.33 5.00
N VAL A 71 8.54 12.09 5.22
CA VAL A 71 7.46 12.82 4.55
C VAL A 71 6.72 13.77 5.51
N SER A 72 7.08 13.78 6.80
CA SER A 72 6.67 14.82 7.74
C SER A 72 7.56 16.07 7.59
N VAL A 73 7.21 16.95 6.63
CA VAL A 73 7.62 18.37 6.61
C VAL A 73 6.38 19.21 6.39
#